data_AF-G9NN79-F1
#
_entry.id   AF-G9NN79-F1
#
_cell.length_a   1.000
_cell.length_b   1.000
_cell.length_c   1.000
_cell.angle_alpha   90.00
_cell.angle_beta   90.00
_cell.angle_gamma   90.00
#
_symmetry.space_group_name_H-M   'P 1'
#
loop_
_entity.id
_entity.type
_entity.pdbx_description
1 polymer ?
#
loop_
_entity_poly.entity_id
_entity_poly.type
_entity_poly.pdbx_seq_one_letter_code
_entity_poly.pdbx_strand_id
1 'polypeptide(L)'
;MRDRPAAANRVTKRSRNGPRRANAKTKSVASTSAKRSRNDKNEADINMSPGDSIASGIDDDTKNLAQPDSSKPSRRRYRVSRDRNNTNSSSAQIDEHTSAPNSGGTNGRKPLKFQDSSDDDDDDGDTQQRLAEAYQNYSILEKRFHDLHEIAVKKAEENFELLKAKTSENTRVADEFIAELKEEIAELTKQSQQMEQLQADVSAKKANMEAMQTELAETDQRLAQAKAENKALYLKLAANRTGPGENKPAAQTKEELYADLTGLIVRDVRRVDKEDVFDCIQTGRNGTLHFKLALEDLEAADSYEDVQFAYRPQLDESRDGDLIDVLPDYLTEEITFPRHQASKFYARVIKSLMERVD
;
A
#
# COMPACT_ATOMS: atom_id res chain seq x y z
N MET A 1 46.60 -5.57 46.88
CA MET A 1 46.62 -4.65 45.70
C MET A 1 45.25 -4.80 45.06
N ARG A 2 44.36 -3.81 45.29
CA ARG A 2 43.87 -2.86 44.25
C ARG A 2 43.18 -3.63 43.11
N ASP A 3 41.86 -3.63 42.96
CA ASP A 3 41.06 -2.44 42.71
C ASP A 3 39.57 -2.55 43.10
N ARG A 4 39.02 -1.37 43.36
CA ARG A 4 37.61 -0.98 43.51
C ARG A 4 37.46 0.27 42.58
N PRO A 5 36.26 0.83 42.37
CA PRO A 5 35.15 0.46 41.49
C PRO A 5 34.90 1.54 40.40
N ALA A 6 33.86 1.40 39.56
CA ALA A 6 33.20 2.57 38.95
C ALA A 6 31.74 2.29 38.58
N ALA A 7 30.83 2.88 39.36
CA ALA A 7 29.43 3.08 39.03
C ALA A 7 29.27 4.38 38.22
N ALA A 8 28.39 4.38 37.22
CA ALA A 8 27.97 5.59 36.52
C ALA A 8 26.45 5.73 36.62
N ASN A 9 26.04 6.63 37.53
CA ASN A 9 24.73 7.28 37.54
C ASN A 9 24.55 8.07 36.23
N ARG A 10 23.36 8.00 35.62
CA ARG A 10 22.84 9.16 34.90
C ARG A 10 21.36 9.40 35.15
N VAL A 11 21.17 10.61 35.65
CA VAL A 11 19.97 11.23 36.20
C VAL A 11 18.96 11.58 35.11
N THR A 12 17.71 11.49 35.53
CA THR A 12 16.44 11.88 34.92
C THR A 12 16.39 13.35 34.48
N LYS A 13 15.71 13.62 33.35
CA LYS A 13 15.03 14.90 33.14
C LYS A 13 13.65 14.66 32.51
N ARG A 14 12.63 14.75 33.36
CA ARG A 14 11.25 15.09 33.00
C ARG A 14 11.23 16.54 32.51
N SER A 15 10.56 16.81 31.39
CA SER A 15 10.08 18.15 31.07
C SER A 15 8.58 18.09 30.85
N ARG A 16 7.84 18.71 31.78
CA ARG A 16 6.46 19.14 31.62
C ARG A 16 6.42 20.27 30.59
N ASN A 17 5.35 20.34 29.80
CA ASN A 17 4.62 21.57 29.48
C ASN A 17 3.46 21.28 28.50
N GLY A 18 2.23 21.32 29.02
CA GLY A 18 1.11 21.94 28.32
C GLY A 18 0.70 23.20 29.11
N PRO A 19 -0.42 23.87 28.81
CA PRO A 19 -1.36 23.69 27.69
C PRO A 19 -1.70 25.00 26.96
N ARG A 20 -2.34 24.94 25.79
CA ARG A 20 -3.18 26.05 25.31
C ARG A 20 -4.35 25.58 24.42
N ARG A 21 -5.53 26.03 24.84
CA ARG A 21 -6.89 25.82 24.33
C ARG A 21 -7.06 26.35 22.90
N ALA A 22 -7.93 25.73 22.09
CA ALA A 22 -9.27 26.26 21.78
C ALA A 22 -9.98 25.48 20.63
N ASN A 23 -11.19 25.00 20.95
CA ASN A 23 -12.43 24.95 20.15
C ASN A 23 -12.41 24.56 18.66
N ALA A 24 -13.18 23.51 18.32
CA ALA A 24 -14.46 23.66 17.59
C ALA A 24 -15.28 22.35 17.47
N LYS A 25 -16.50 22.43 18.01
CA LYS A 25 -17.79 21.89 17.51
C LYS A 25 -17.96 20.38 17.24
N THR A 26 -18.59 19.79 18.24
CA THR A 26 -19.60 18.73 18.19
C THR A 26 -20.71 18.97 17.15
N LYS A 27 -21.13 17.90 16.46
CA LYS A 27 -22.51 17.67 16.01
C LYS A 27 -22.79 16.17 16.01
N SER A 28 -23.33 15.68 17.12
CA SER A 28 -24.14 14.48 17.19
C SER A 28 -25.59 14.89 16.94
N VAL A 29 -26.29 14.15 16.08
CA VAL A 29 -27.76 14.21 15.98
C VAL A 29 -28.24 12.77 16.07
N ALA A 30 -28.93 12.48 17.18
CA ALA A 30 -29.72 11.28 17.35
C ALA A 30 -31.21 11.61 17.13
N SER A 31 -31.90 10.63 16.56
CA SER A 31 -33.30 10.25 16.76
C SER A 31 -34.42 11.25 16.45
N THR A 32 -35.23 10.89 15.46
CA THR A 32 -36.68 11.09 15.49
C THR A 32 -37.37 9.76 15.23
N SER A 33 -38.16 9.36 16.22
CA SER A 33 -39.11 8.26 16.23
C SER A 33 -40.46 8.72 15.65
N ALA A 34 -41.04 7.92 14.75
CA ALA A 34 -42.47 7.99 14.43
C ALA A 34 -43.00 6.66 13.87
N LYS A 35 -43.72 5.95 14.75
CA LYS A 35 -44.86 5.04 14.55
C LYS A 35 -45.29 4.75 13.10
N ARG A 36 -45.34 3.46 12.76
CA ARG A 36 -46.51 2.83 12.10
C ARG A 36 -46.59 1.35 12.43
N SER A 37 -47.82 0.93 12.70
CA SER A 37 -48.26 -0.30 13.33
C SER A 37 -48.83 -1.30 12.34
N ARG A 38 -48.85 -2.58 12.76
CA ARG A 38 -49.67 -3.73 12.31
C ARG A 38 -49.21 -4.44 11.03
N ASN A 39 -48.82 -5.71 11.14
CA ASN A 39 -49.80 -6.80 11.04
C ASN A 39 -49.19 -8.14 11.52
N ASP A 40 -49.89 -8.82 12.44
CA ASP A 40 -49.70 -10.22 12.79
C ASP A 40 -50.15 -11.13 11.64
N LYS A 41 -49.47 -12.28 11.46
CA LYS A 41 -50.09 -13.61 11.59
C LYS A 41 -49.14 -14.77 11.21
N ASN A 42 -49.10 -15.72 12.14
CA ASN A 42 -49.08 -17.17 11.98
C ASN A 42 -47.74 -17.93 11.98
N GLU A 43 -47.54 -18.56 13.14
CA GLU A 43 -46.94 -19.85 13.44
C GLU A 43 -47.02 -20.91 12.33
N ALA A 44 -45.94 -21.67 12.18
CA ALA A 44 -45.97 -23.12 12.36
C ALA A 44 -44.54 -23.65 12.59
N ASP A 45 -44.33 -24.18 13.80
CA ASP A 45 -43.33 -25.20 14.09
C ASP A 45 -43.54 -26.41 13.17
N ILE A 46 -42.47 -27.01 12.64
CA ILE A 46 -42.30 -28.47 12.57
C ILE A 46 -40.79 -28.77 12.66
N ASN A 47 -40.48 -29.41 13.78
CA ASN A 47 -39.32 -30.20 14.12
C ASN A 47 -39.20 -31.44 13.21
N MET A 48 -38.01 -31.77 12.70
CA MET A 48 -37.43 -33.12 12.66
C MET A 48 -36.17 -33.17 11.76
N SER A 49 -35.03 -33.45 12.39
CA SER A 49 -33.93 -34.26 11.84
C SER A 49 -34.18 -35.73 12.29
N PRO A 50 -33.52 -36.81 11.80
CA PRO A 50 -32.27 -36.86 11.03
C PRO A 50 -32.13 -37.97 9.95
N GLY A 51 -31.07 -37.84 9.13
CA GLY A 51 -30.20 -38.92 8.62
C GLY A 51 -30.75 -39.97 7.66
N ASP A 52 -30.16 -40.08 6.47
CA ASP A 52 -29.53 -41.34 6.03
C ASP A 52 -28.67 -41.20 4.76
N SER A 53 -27.68 -42.08 4.69
CA SER A 53 -26.62 -42.16 3.69
C SER A 53 -27.10 -42.84 2.40
N ILE A 54 -26.72 -42.33 1.22
CA ILE A 54 -26.61 -43.16 0.00
C ILE A 54 -25.38 -42.75 -0.79
N ALA A 55 -24.47 -43.71 -0.94
CA ALA A 55 -23.40 -43.75 -1.92
C ALA A 55 -23.87 -44.54 -3.16
N SER A 56 -23.59 -44.02 -4.34
CA SER A 56 -23.30 -44.73 -5.62
C SER A 56 -23.09 -43.64 -6.69
N GLY A 57 -22.07 -43.66 -7.54
CA GLY A 57 -21.39 -44.78 -8.15
C GLY A 57 -21.86 -44.88 -9.60
N ILE A 58 -21.27 -44.08 -10.51
CA ILE A 58 -21.38 -44.24 -11.97
C ILE A 58 -20.01 -43.94 -12.58
N ASP A 59 -19.26 -45.00 -12.83
CA ASP A 59 -18.28 -45.09 -13.92
C ASP A 59 -19.05 -45.53 -15.18
N ASP A 60 -18.77 -44.99 -16.37
CA ASP A 60 -17.85 -45.66 -17.31
C ASP A 60 -17.83 -45.01 -18.73
N ASP A 61 -16.60 -44.87 -19.22
CA ASP A 61 -16.05 -44.92 -20.58
C ASP A 61 -16.76 -44.36 -21.82
N THR A 62 -16.03 -43.48 -22.53
CA THR A 62 -15.59 -43.79 -23.92
C THR A 62 -14.22 -43.19 -24.23
N LYS A 63 -13.33 -44.08 -24.69
CA LYS A 63 -11.95 -43.87 -25.19
C LYS A 63 -11.90 -43.05 -26.48
N ASN A 64 -10.84 -42.24 -26.67
CA ASN A 64 -9.93 -42.50 -27.79
C ASN A 64 -8.55 -41.84 -27.67
N LEU A 65 -7.56 -42.61 -28.10
CA LEU A 65 -6.11 -42.36 -28.17
C LEU A 65 -5.76 -41.17 -29.08
N ALA A 66 -4.73 -40.40 -28.70
CA ALA A 66 -3.45 -40.33 -29.44
C ALA A 66 -2.58 -39.16 -28.94
N GLN A 67 -1.44 -39.49 -28.35
CA GLN A 67 -0.20 -38.70 -28.46
C GLN A 67 0.50 -39.11 -29.77
N PRO A 68 1.32 -38.28 -30.44
CA PRO A 68 2.54 -37.76 -29.81
C PRO A 68 3.09 -36.40 -30.30
N ASP A 69 4.11 -35.98 -29.54
CA ASP A 69 5.42 -35.53 -30.03
C ASP A 69 5.80 -34.05 -29.91
N SER A 70 7.04 -33.94 -29.47
CA SER A 70 7.93 -32.83 -29.24
C SER A 70 8.07 -31.85 -30.40
N SER A 71 8.26 -30.57 -30.09
CA SER A 71 9.02 -29.68 -30.98
C SER A 71 9.65 -28.48 -30.25
N LYS A 72 10.95 -28.36 -30.52
CA LYS A 72 11.91 -27.30 -30.19
C LYS A 72 11.58 -25.97 -30.91
N PRO A 73 12.26 -24.86 -30.54
CA PRO A 73 11.80 -23.50 -30.81
C PRO A 73 12.03 -23.08 -32.28
N SER A 74 11.02 -22.45 -32.86
CA SER A 74 11.08 -21.92 -34.22
C SER A 74 11.61 -20.48 -34.21
N ARG A 75 12.81 -20.29 -34.79
CA ARG A 75 13.36 -18.98 -35.16
C ARG A 75 12.41 -18.29 -36.14
N ARG A 76 11.60 -17.33 -35.68
CA ARG A 76 10.88 -16.42 -36.57
C ARG A 76 11.82 -15.32 -37.05
N ARG A 77 12.21 -15.44 -38.32
CA ARG A 77 12.72 -14.35 -39.15
C ARG A 77 11.64 -13.26 -39.24
N TYR A 78 12.03 -12.03 -38.96
CA TYR A 78 11.29 -10.82 -39.31
C TYR A 78 10.98 -10.84 -40.82
N ARG A 79 9.70 -10.84 -41.18
CA ARG A 79 9.21 -10.43 -42.50
C ARG A 79 8.41 -9.15 -42.30
N VAL A 80 9.03 -8.04 -42.65
CA VAL A 80 8.39 -6.73 -42.77
C VAL A 80 7.47 -6.77 -43.98
N SER A 81 6.17 -6.58 -43.75
CA SER A 81 5.20 -6.26 -44.81
C SER A 81 5.07 -4.75 -44.85
N ARG A 82 5.44 -4.13 -45.97
CA ARG A 82 5.30 -2.69 -46.21
C ARG A 82 4.53 -2.54 -47.52
N ASP A 83 3.23 -2.30 -47.40
CA ASP A 83 2.37 -1.88 -48.50
C ASP A 83 2.40 -0.34 -48.63
N ARG A 84 2.94 0.08 -49.78
CA ARG A 84 2.48 1.12 -50.73
C ARG A 84 1.80 2.40 -50.20
N ASN A 85 2.47 3.53 -50.44
CA ASN A 85 2.08 4.54 -51.47
C ASN A 85 3.14 5.67 -51.48
N ASN A 86 3.89 5.83 -52.57
CA ASN A 86 3.61 6.72 -53.72
C ASN A 86 4.16 8.13 -53.51
N THR A 87 5.30 8.45 -54.15
CA THR A 87 5.46 9.49 -55.20
C THR A 87 6.93 9.86 -55.39
N ASN A 88 7.39 9.75 -56.65
CA ASN A 88 8.46 10.49 -57.32
C ASN A 88 9.82 10.72 -56.63
N SER A 89 10.85 10.03 -57.13
CA SER A 89 11.95 10.65 -57.90
C SER A 89 12.98 9.59 -58.33
N SER A 90 13.04 9.35 -59.64
CA SER A 90 13.99 8.48 -60.36
C SER A 90 15.42 9.05 -60.24
N SER A 91 16.37 8.33 -59.63
CA SER A 91 17.39 7.46 -60.25
C SER A 91 18.20 8.09 -61.39
N ALA A 92 19.45 8.45 -61.09
CA ALA A 92 20.53 8.59 -62.06
C ALA A 92 21.43 7.34 -61.95
N GLN A 93 21.30 6.41 -62.89
CA GLN A 93 22.36 5.48 -63.26
C GLN A 93 22.71 5.75 -64.71
N ILE A 94 24.01 5.83 -64.89
CA ILE A 94 24.76 6.00 -66.12
C ILE A 94 24.54 4.74 -66.96
N ASP A 95 24.12 4.90 -68.21
CA ASP A 95 24.43 3.93 -69.26
C ASP A 95 24.45 4.63 -70.62
N GLU A 96 25.52 4.32 -71.35
CA GLU A 96 25.75 4.59 -72.77
C GLU A 96 24.76 3.84 -73.67
N HIS A 97 24.77 4.24 -74.93
CA HIS A 97 24.01 3.73 -76.10
C HIS A 97 22.64 4.38 -76.30
N THR A 98 22.49 5.13 -77.39
CA THR A 98 21.95 4.56 -78.64
C THR A 98 21.83 5.61 -79.75
N SER A 99 21.89 5.09 -80.97
CA SER A 99 21.94 5.72 -82.28
C SER A 99 20.66 6.48 -82.68
N ALA A 100 20.84 7.30 -83.73
CA ALA A 100 19.87 8.06 -84.53
C ALA A 100 18.57 7.30 -84.91
N PRO A 101 17.50 7.98 -85.42
CA PRO A 101 17.40 8.19 -86.87
C PRO A 101 16.59 9.42 -87.38
N ASN A 102 17.08 9.98 -88.50
CA ASN A 102 16.41 10.15 -89.80
C ASN A 102 15.27 11.17 -90.05
N SER A 103 15.29 11.62 -91.31
CA SER A 103 14.30 12.35 -92.14
C SER A 103 14.33 13.88 -92.06
N GLY A 104 14.37 14.63 -93.16
CA GLY A 104 14.38 14.24 -94.57
C GLY A 104 14.03 15.43 -95.47
N GLY A 105 14.74 15.52 -96.60
CA GLY A 105 14.33 16.16 -97.85
C GLY A 105 14.44 17.69 -97.94
N THR A 106 14.60 18.29 -99.12
CA THR A 106 14.83 17.82 -100.50
C THR A 106 14.99 19.09 -101.37
N ASN A 107 15.54 18.91 -102.58
CA ASN A 107 15.55 19.83 -103.73
C ASN A 107 16.68 20.89 -103.68
N GLY A 108 17.61 20.98 -104.63
CA GLY A 108 17.66 20.48 -106.00
C GLY A 108 17.88 21.65 -106.95
N ARG A 109 19.03 21.70 -107.64
CA ARG A 109 19.25 22.22 -109.01
C ARG A 109 20.76 22.31 -109.32
N LYS A 110 21.22 21.44 -110.22
CA LYS A 110 22.30 21.73 -111.20
C LYS A 110 21.62 22.33 -112.47
N PRO A 111 22.29 22.80 -113.55
CA PRO A 111 23.74 22.87 -113.86
C PRO A 111 24.17 24.21 -114.53
N LEU A 112 25.38 24.22 -115.13
CA LEU A 112 25.94 25.16 -116.13
C LEU A 112 26.63 26.39 -115.51
N LYS A 113 27.80 26.87 -115.92
CA LYS A 113 28.49 26.77 -117.21
C LYS A 113 29.96 27.18 -116.95
N PHE A 114 30.93 26.34 -117.27
CA PHE A 114 32.30 26.79 -117.49
C PHE A 114 32.34 27.28 -118.93
N GLN A 115 32.44 28.60 -119.10
CA GLN A 115 32.84 29.25 -120.34
C GLN A 115 34.08 30.07 -119.98
N ASP A 116 35.20 29.53 -120.43
CA ASP A 116 36.38 30.21 -120.93
C ASP A 116 36.20 31.72 -121.21
N SER A 117 36.91 32.56 -120.45
CA SER A 117 37.55 33.77 -120.96
C SER A 117 38.57 34.27 -119.95
N SER A 118 39.83 34.24 -120.38
CA SER A 118 40.92 35.12 -119.95
C SER A 118 40.47 36.57 -119.73
N ASP A 119 40.81 37.14 -118.58
CA ASP A 119 41.59 38.38 -118.51
C ASP A 119 41.98 38.62 -117.04
N ASP A 120 43.29 38.83 -116.87
CA ASP A 120 43.97 39.16 -115.62
C ASP A 120 43.56 40.55 -115.08
N ASP A 121 43.71 40.73 -113.77
CA ASP A 121 43.92 42.01 -113.06
C ASP A 121 42.74 42.85 -112.50
N ASP A 122 41.67 42.25 -111.95
CA ASP A 122 40.65 42.99 -111.13
C ASP A 122 40.06 42.18 -109.91
N ASP A 123 40.77 41.16 -109.39
CA ASP A 123 40.29 40.29 -108.27
C ASP A 123 40.76 40.75 -106.86
N ASP A 124 41.74 41.64 -106.77
CA ASP A 124 42.42 41.98 -105.50
C ASP A 124 41.55 42.84 -104.55
N GLY A 125 40.65 43.67 -105.08
CA GLY A 125 39.78 44.54 -104.27
C GLY A 125 38.62 43.79 -103.61
N ASP A 126 37.98 42.87 -104.34
CA ASP A 126 36.82 42.10 -103.87
C ASP A 126 37.25 40.99 -102.91
N THR A 127 38.43 40.39 -103.14
CA THR A 127 39.05 39.44 -102.19
C THR A 127 39.48 40.13 -100.90
N GLN A 128 40.03 41.35 -100.95
CA GLN A 128 40.43 42.11 -99.77
C GLN A 128 39.24 42.61 -98.94
N GLN A 129 38.14 43.04 -99.58
CA GLN A 129 36.91 43.37 -98.87
C GLN A 129 36.28 42.14 -98.21
N ARG A 130 36.24 40.99 -98.89
CA ARG A 130 35.76 39.72 -98.31
C ARG A 130 36.62 39.24 -97.14
N LEU A 131 37.93 39.45 -97.19
CA LEU A 131 38.83 39.18 -96.07
C LEU A 131 38.55 40.12 -94.89
N ALA A 132 38.38 41.42 -95.13
CA ALA A 132 38.04 42.37 -94.08
C ALA A 132 36.68 42.06 -93.43
N GLU A 133 35.67 41.71 -94.24
CA GLU A 133 34.37 41.23 -93.77
C GLU A 133 34.48 39.90 -93.01
N ALA A 134 35.33 38.98 -93.46
CA ALA A 134 35.62 37.75 -92.73
C ALA A 134 36.26 38.02 -91.36
N TYR A 135 37.23 38.93 -91.26
CA TYR A 135 37.85 39.32 -89.99
C TYR A 135 36.83 39.98 -89.04
N GLN A 136 35.97 40.86 -89.55
CA GLN A 136 34.89 41.46 -88.77
C GLN A 136 33.89 40.40 -88.28
N ASN A 137 33.49 39.48 -89.17
CA ASN A 137 32.61 38.38 -88.82
C ASN A 137 33.22 37.44 -87.78
N TYR A 138 34.53 37.16 -87.87
CA TYR A 138 35.26 36.40 -86.85
C TYR A 138 35.26 37.12 -85.50
N SER A 139 35.52 38.43 -85.46
CA SER A 139 35.49 39.21 -84.22
C SER A 139 34.08 39.27 -83.60
N ILE A 140 33.04 39.45 -84.42
CA ILE A 140 31.65 39.41 -83.96
C ILE A 140 31.28 38.02 -83.45
N LEU A 141 31.72 36.97 -84.14
CA LEU A 141 31.48 35.58 -83.74
C LEU A 141 32.21 35.26 -82.43
N GLU A 142 33.43 35.74 -82.25
CA GLU A 142 34.22 35.57 -81.02
C GLU A 142 33.53 36.26 -79.83
N LYS A 143 33.05 37.50 -80.00
CA LYS A 143 32.26 38.20 -78.97
C LYS A 143 30.98 37.44 -78.63
N ARG A 144 30.22 37.00 -79.64
CA ARG A 144 28.99 36.21 -79.42
C ARG A 144 29.27 34.87 -78.75
N PHE A 145 30.38 34.22 -79.08
CA PHE A 145 30.81 32.99 -78.44
C PHE A 145 31.16 33.24 -76.98
N HIS A 146 31.89 34.32 -76.69
CA HIS A 146 32.22 34.72 -75.33
C HIS A 146 30.97 35.04 -74.51
N ASP A 147 30.05 35.85 -75.05
CA ASP A 147 28.78 36.19 -74.41
C ASP A 147 27.94 34.93 -74.13
N LEU A 148 27.84 34.03 -75.12
CA LEU A 148 27.12 32.77 -74.95
C LEU A 148 27.77 31.86 -73.91
N HIS A 149 29.11 31.81 -73.88
CA HIS A 149 29.87 31.05 -72.90
C HIS A 149 29.67 31.61 -71.49
N GLU A 150 29.75 32.93 -71.30
CA GLU A 150 29.46 33.56 -70.01
C GLU A 150 28.03 33.28 -69.54
N ILE A 151 27.03 33.38 -70.43
CA ILE A 151 25.64 33.09 -70.10
C ILE A 151 25.49 31.61 -69.72
N ALA A 152 26.15 30.70 -70.43
CA ALA A 152 26.12 29.27 -70.14
C ALA A 152 26.74 28.96 -68.77
N VAL A 153 27.89 29.57 -68.44
CA VAL A 153 28.55 29.43 -67.13
C VAL A 153 27.66 30.00 -66.03
N LYS A 154 27.17 31.25 -66.17
CA LYS A 154 26.27 31.88 -65.18
C LYS A 154 25.02 31.04 -64.93
N LYS A 155 24.40 30.50 -65.98
CA LYS A 155 23.20 29.64 -65.85
C LYS A 155 23.53 28.28 -65.22
N ALA A 156 24.72 27.74 -65.47
CA ALA A 156 25.19 26.51 -64.82
C ALA A 156 25.48 26.73 -63.33
N GLU A 157 26.09 27.87 -62.96
CA GLU A 157 26.35 28.28 -61.58
C GLU A 157 25.05 28.51 -60.81
N GLU A 158 24.08 29.23 -61.40
CA GLU A 158 22.74 29.41 -60.81
C GLU A 158 22.04 28.08 -60.55
N ASN A 159 22.11 27.15 -61.51
CA ASN A 159 21.53 25.82 -61.36
C ASN A 159 22.25 25.00 -60.26
N PHE A 160 23.59 25.09 -60.20
CA PHE A 160 24.38 24.43 -59.15
C PHE A 160 24.04 24.97 -57.76
N GLU A 161 23.96 26.29 -57.60
CA GLU A 161 23.59 26.90 -56.31
C GLU A 161 22.15 26.58 -55.92
N LEU A 162 21.20 26.54 -56.86
CA LEU A 162 19.83 26.11 -56.58
C LEU A 162 19.77 24.64 -56.13
N LEU A 163 20.49 23.75 -56.82
CA LEU A 163 20.54 22.34 -56.45
C LEU A 163 21.20 22.15 -55.09
N LYS A 164 22.29 22.87 -54.83
CA LYS A 164 23.00 22.88 -53.54
C LYS A 164 22.13 23.42 -52.41
N ALA A 165 21.37 24.50 -52.65
CA ALA A 165 20.42 25.04 -51.69
C ALA A 165 19.32 24.01 -51.38
N LYS A 166 18.73 23.42 -52.42
CA LYS A 166 17.67 22.39 -52.28
C LYS A 166 18.17 21.13 -51.56
N THR A 167 19.39 20.66 -51.86
CA THR A 167 19.95 19.50 -51.16
C THR A 167 20.28 19.84 -49.72
N SER A 168 20.82 21.04 -49.44
CA SER A 168 21.10 21.49 -48.07
C SER A 168 19.83 21.63 -47.22
N GLU A 169 18.75 22.15 -47.80
CA GLU A 169 17.45 22.27 -47.14
C GLU A 169 16.85 20.87 -46.89
N ASN A 170 16.88 19.99 -47.88
CA ASN A 170 16.43 18.60 -47.72
C ASN A 170 17.22 17.86 -46.63
N THR A 171 18.56 18.04 -46.56
CA THR A 171 19.36 17.44 -45.49
C THR A 171 19.00 18.03 -44.14
N ARG A 172 18.75 19.34 -44.06
CA ARG A 172 18.35 19.99 -42.81
C ARG A 172 17.02 19.44 -42.29
N VAL A 173 16.02 19.34 -43.16
CA VAL A 173 14.69 18.79 -42.82
C VAL A 173 14.81 17.31 -42.42
N ALA A 174 15.63 16.52 -43.10
CA ALA A 174 15.86 15.13 -42.73
C ALA A 174 16.55 15.00 -41.36
N ASP A 175 17.54 15.84 -41.07
CA ASP A 175 18.25 15.85 -39.79
C ASP A 175 17.34 16.28 -38.64
N GLU A 176 16.49 17.30 -38.85
CA GLU A 176 15.45 17.72 -37.91
C GLU A 176 14.50 16.56 -37.58
N PHE A 177 13.99 15.85 -38.58
CA PHE A 177 13.10 14.71 -38.38
C PHE A 177 13.79 13.52 -37.68
N ILE A 178 15.06 13.25 -38.01
CA ILE A 178 15.86 12.23 -37.33
C ILE A 178 16.05 12.60 -35.85
N ALA A 179 16.25 13.87 -35.54
CA ALA A 179 16.37 14.34 -34.16
C ALA A 179 15.07 14.13 -33.40
N GLU A 180 13.93 14.51 -33.97
CA GLU A 180 12.60 14.30 -33.37
C GLU A 180 12.33 12.81 -33.10
N LEU A 181 12.56 11.93 -34.09
CA LEU A 181 12.37 10.49 -33.91
C LEU A 181 13.28 9.89 -32.84
N LYS A 182 14.52 10.38 -32.71
CA LYS A 182 15.44 9.93 -31.67
C LYS A 182 14.97 10.37 -30.29
N GLU A 183 14.41 11.58 -30.18
CA GLU A 183 13.80 12.07 -28.94
C GLU A 183 12.59 11.21 -28.56
N GLU A 184 11.68 10.93 -29.50
CA GLU A 184 10.51 10.07 -29.25
C GLU A 184 10.92 8.65 -28.83
N ILE A 185 11.95 8.06 -29.44
CA ILE A 185 12.49 6.76 -29.03
C ILE A 185 13.09 6.83 -27.61
N ALA A 186 13.79 7.91 -27.27
CA ALA A 186 14.33 8.11 -25.92
C ALA A 186 13.19 8.24 -24.88
N GLU A 187 12.10 8.92 -25.22
CA GLU A 187 10.92 9.00 -24.36
C GLU A 187 10.22 7.64 -24.21
N LEU A 188 10.02 6.92 -25.32
CA LEU A 188 9.38 5.61 -25.31
C LEU A 188 10.19 4.59 -24.49
N THR A 189 11.52 4.60 -24.63
CA THR A 189 12.40 3.73 -23.84
C THR A 189 12.35 4.09 -22.35
N LYS A 190 12.29 5.39 -22.01
CA LYS A 190 12.09 5.83 -20.63
C LYS A 190 10.74 5.37 -20.06
N GLN A 191 9.66 5.46 -20.82
CA GLN A 191 8.34 4.95 -20.41
C GLN A 191 8.35 3.43 -20.24
N SER A 192 9.03 2.69 -21.12
CA SER A 192 9.19 1.24 -21.00
C SER A 192 9.93 0.86 -19.71
N GLN A 193 10.99 1.58 -19.34
CA GLN A 193 11.70 1.37 -18.08
C GLN A 193 10.80 1.65 -16.86
N GLN A 194 9.98 2.70 -16.92
CA GLN A 194 9.00 2.99 -15.85
C GLN A 194 7.94 1.90 -15.73
N MET A 195 7.45 1.36 -16.86
CA MET A 195 6.51 0.24 -16.86
C MET A 195 7.13 -1.00 -16.20
N GLU A 196 8.38 -1.33 -16.52
CA GLU A 196 9.09 -2.46 -15.94
C GLU A 196 9.30 -2.29 -14.42
N GLN A 197 9.68 -1.09 -13.96
CA GLN A 197 9.79 -0.76 -12.54
C GLN A 197 8.45 -0.92 -11.81
N LEU A 198 7.37 -0.36 -12.37
CA LEU A 198 6.03 -0.49 -11.79
C LEU A 198 5.57 -1.95 -11.77
N GLN A 199 5.90 -2.73 -12.80
CA GLN A 199 5.56 -4.15 -12.87
C GLN A 199 6.32 -4.94 -11.80
N ALA A 200 7.60 -4.64 -11.57
CA ALA A 200 8.38 -5.22 -10.49
C ALA A 200 7.78 -4.87 -9.11
N ASP A 201 7.42 -3.61 -8.88
CA ASP A 201 6.80 -3.14 -7.65
C ASP A 201 5.44 -3.81 -7.38
N VAL A 202 4.61 -3.95 -8.42
CA VAL A 202 3.33 -4.65 -8.32
C VAL A 202 3.54 -6.12 -7.97
N SER A 203 4.54 -6.79 -8.57
CA SER A 203 4.85 -8.18 -8.25
C SER A 203 5.33 -8.36 -6.81
N ALA A 204 6.17 -7.44 -6.32
CA ALA A 204 6.66 -7.45 -4.95
C ALA A 204 5.55 -7.17 -3.93
N LYS A 205 4.69 -6.17 -4.20
CA LYS A 205 3.52 -5.88 -3.37
C LYS A 205 2.53 -7.03 -3.35
N LYS A 206 2.35 -7.74 -4.47
CA LYS A 206 1.50 -8.93 -4.54
C LYS A 206 2.04 -10.06 -3.67
N ALA A 207 3.35 -10.36 -3.74
CA ALA A 207 3.97 -11.35 -2.88
C ALA A 207 3.84 -11.01 -1.39
N ASN A 208 3.99 -9.73 -1.02
CA ASN A 208 3.78 -9.27 0.36
C ASN A 208 2.32 -9.41 0.80
N MET A 209 1.35 -9.16 -0.09
CA MET A 209 -0.07 -9.36 0.21
C MET A 209 -0.38 -10.85 0.44
N GLU A 210 0.15 -11.73 -0.40
CA GLU A 210 0.00 -13.19 -0.25
C GLU A 210 0.63 -13.66 1.08
N ALA A 211 1.82 -13.17 1.43
CA ALA A 211 2.46 -13.46 2.71
C ALA A 211 1.61 -12.98 3.91
N MET A 212 1.12 -11.73 3.89
CA MET A 212 0.24 -11.23 4.95
C MET A 212 -1.09 -12.01 5.05
N GLN A 213 -1.64 -12.47 3.92
CA GLN A 213 -2.83 -13.33 3.93
C GLN A 213 -2.55 -14.67 4.60
N THR A 214 -1.37 -15.28 4.38
CA THR A 214 -1.00 -16.52 5.07
C THR A 214 -0.83 -16.32 6.58
N GLU A 215 -0.25 -15.19 7.01
CA GLU A 215 -0.10 -14.87 8.42
C GLU A 215 -1.47 -14.62 9.10
N LEU A 216 -2.40 -13.95 8.42
CA LEU A 216 -3.77 -13.78 8.90
C LEU A 216 -4.46 -15.14 9.11
N ALA A 217 -4.37 -16.05 8.14
CA ALA A 217 -4.95 -17.38 8.27
C ALA A 217 -4.33 -18.17 9.44
N GLU A 218 -3.01 -18.07 9.65
CA GLU A 218 -2.34 -18.72 10.77
C GLU A 218 -2.76 -18.13 12.13
N THR A 219 -2.83 -16.80 12.24
CA THR A 219 -3.24 -16.14 13.48
C THR A 219 -4.71 -16.43 13.83
N ASP A 220 -5.60 -16.48 12.84
CA ASP A 220 -6.99 -16.90 13.03
C ASP A 220 -7.09 -18.35 13.52
N GLN A 221 -6.25 -19.26 12.98
CA GLN A 221 -6.17 -20.63 13.46
C GLN A 221 -5.70 -20.70 14.92
N ARG A 222 -4.64 -19.97 15.28
CA ARG A 222 -4.13 -19.91 16.66
C ARG A 222 -5.17 -19.32 17.62
N LEU A 223 -5.90 -18.30 17.19
CA LEU A 223 -6.97 -17.69 17.96
C LEU A 223 -8.15 -18.66 18.17
N ALA A 224 -8.52 -19.43 17.15
CA ALA A 224 -9.53 -20.47 17.27
C ALA A 224 -9.10 -21.57 18.26
N GLN A 225 -7.84 -22.00 18.21
CA GLN A 225 -7.27 -22.96 19.16
C GLN A 225 -7.30 -22.42 20.60
N ALA A 226 -6.81 -21.20 20.84
CA ALA A 226 -6.83 -20.59 22.16
C ALA A 226 -8.25 -20.39 22.71
N LYS A 227 -9.24 -20.08 21.86
CA LYS A 227 -10.65 -20.01 22.26
C LYS A 227 -11.20 -21.38 22.66
N ALA A 228 -10.86 -22.43 21.91
CA ALA A 228 -11.28 -23.79 22.24
C ALA A 228 -10.67 -24.27 23.57
N GLU A 229 -9.38 -23.99 23.79
CA GLU A 229 -8.68 -24.30 25.04
C GLU A 229 -9.30 -23.57 26.24
N ASN A 230 -9.54 -22.26 26.13
CA ASN A 230 -10.23 -21.51 27.18
C ASN A 230 -11.60 -22.09 27.49
N LYS A 231 -12.39 -22.44 26.47
CA LYS A 231 -13.69 -23.10 26.68
C LYS A 231 -13.54 -24.44 27.40
N ALA A 232 -12.53 -25.24 27.04
CA ALA A 232 -12.25 -26.51 27.72
C ALA A 232 -11.82 -26.29 29.18
N LEU A 233 -11.01 -25.27 29.47
CA LEU A 233 -10.62 -24.90 30.83
C LEU A 233 -11.82 -24.41 31.65
N TYR A 234 -12.70 -23.59 31.06
CA TYR A 234 -13.96 -23.17 31.71
C TYR A 234 -14.86 -24.37 32.04
N LEU A 235 -14.99 -25.33 31.12
CA LEU A 235 -15.74 -26.57 31.38
C LEU A 235 -15.11 -27.40 32.49
N LYS A 236 -13.78 -27.54 32.53
CA LYS A 236 -13.07 -28.22 33.62
C LYS A 236 -13.27 -27.51 34.96
N LEU A 237 -13.22 -26.17 34.97
CA LEU A 237 -13.47 -25.37 36.17
C LEU A 237 -14.91 -25.51 36.65
N ALA A 238 -15.88 -25.48 35.73
CA ALA A 238 -17.29 -25.69 36.05
C ALA A 238 -17.53 -27.11 36.57
N ALA A 239 -16.97 -28.14 35.94
CA ALA A 239 -17.06 -29.52 36.42
C ALA A 239 -16.41 -29.70 37.81
N ASN A 240 -15.31 -29.01 38.10
CA ASN A 240 -14.70 -29.00 39.44
C ASN A 240 -15.57 -28.23 40.46
N ARG A 241 -16.46 -27.35 39.99
CA ARG A 241 -17.46 -26.64 40.82
C ARG A 241 -18.79 -27.41 40.96
N THR A 242 -19.11 -28.36 40.05
CA THR A 242 -20.43 -29.01 39.98
C THR A 242 -20.37 -30.54 39.91
N GLY A 243 -19.26 -31.18 40.30
CA GLY A 243 -19.17 -32.64 40.40
C GLY A 243 -20.22 -33.23 41.36
N PRO A 244 -20.73 -34.45 41.11
CA PRO A 244 -21.84 -35.02 41.88
C PRO A 244 -21.37 -35.38 43.30
N GLY A 245 -21.79 -34.57 44.27
CA GLY A 245 -21.54 -34.76 45.70
C GLY A 245 -20.71 -33.63 46.30
N GLU A 246 -21.39 -32.67 46.93
CA GLU A 246 -20.97 -31.84 48.08
C GLU A 246 -19.47 -31.48 48.23
N ASN A 247 -18.78 -31.09 47.17
CA ASN A 247 -17.45 -30.52 47.28
C ASN A 247 -17.48 -29.05 46.88
N LYS A 248 -18.18 -28.23 47.69
CA LYS A 248 -17.71 -26.85 47.87
C LYS A 248 -16.22 -26.97 48.23
N PRO A 249 -15.30 -26.25 47.57
CA PRO A 249 -13.90 -26.32 47.93
C PRO A 249 -13.78 -26.11 49.44
N ALA A 250 -12.99 -26.93 50.13
CA ALA A 250 -12.96 -26.96 51.59
C ALA A 250 -12.75 -25.58 52.25
N ALA A 251 -12.20 -24.60 51.52
CA ALA A 251 -12.14 -23.21 51.94
C ALA A 251 -13.53 -22.54 52.07
N GLN A 252 -14.42 -22.71 51.10
CA GLN A 252 -15.79 -22.15 51.13
C GLN A 252 -16.63 -22.76 52.26
N THR A 253 -16.55 -24.08 52.44
CA THR A 253 -17.28 -24.75 53.54
C THR A 253 -16.79 -24.30 54.91
N LYS A 254 -15.47 -24.05 55.05
CA LYS A 254 -14.90 -23.49 56.28
C LYS A 254 -15.35 -22.05 56.51
N GLU A 255 -15.39 -21.24 55.46
CA GLU A 255 -15.86 -19.86 55.53
C GLU A 255 -17.34 -19.78 55.92
N GLU A 256 -18.21 -20.58 55.31
CA GLU A 256 -19.63 -20.67 55.67
C GLU A 256 -19.81 -21.09 57.14
N LEU A 257 -19.07 -22.10 57.60
CA LEU A 257 -19.10 -22.52 59.01
C LEU A 257 -18.68 -21.37 59.94
N TYR A 258 -17.61 -20.64 59.62
CA TYR A 258 -17.19 -19.50 60.43
C TYR A 258 -18.22 -18.36 60.38
N ALA A 259 -18.85 -18.10 59.24
CA ALA A 259 -19.92 -17.12 59.13
C ALA A 259 -21.11 -17.50 60.03
N ASP A 260 -21.53 -18.77 60.02
CA ASP A 260 -22.62 -19.27 60.87
C ASP A 260 -22.27 -19.20 62.37
N LEU A 261 -21.03 -19.53 62.76
CA LEU A 261 -20.60 -19.53 64.16
C LEU A 261 -20.37 -18.12 64.73
N THR A 262 -19.95 -17.17 63.90
CA THR A 262 -19.43 -15.87 64.35
C THR A 262 -20.33 -14.70 63.95
N GLY A 263 -21.19 -14.88 62.94
CA GLY A 263 -21.97 -13.81 62.32
C GLY A 263 -21.13 -12.83 61.50
N LEU A 264 -19.85 -13.12 61.29
CA LEU A 264 -18.94 -12.34 60.46
C LEU A 264 -18.93 -12.90 59.04
N ILE A 265 -19.26 -12.05 58.06
CA ILE A 265 -19.23 -12.40 56.64
C ILE A 265 -18.07 -11.65 55.98
N VAL A 266 -17.16 -12.37 55.34
CA VAL A 266 -16.14 -11.79 54.45
C VAL A 266 -16.71 -11.78 53.03
N ARG A 267 -17.00 -10.61 52.48
CA ARG A 267 -17.63 -10.45 51.16
C ARG A 267 -16.66 -10.50 49.99
N ASP A 268 -15.48 -9.91 50.19
CA ASP A 268 -14.48 -9.76 49.14
C ASP A 268 -13.09 -9.70 49.76
N VAL A 269 -12.08 -10.17 49.02
CA VAL A 269 -10.67 -10.11 49.38
C VAL A 269 -9.92 -9.55 48.19
N ARG A 270 -9.29 -8.39 48.37
CA ARG A 270 -8.54 -7.72 47.32
C ARG A 270 -7.12 -7.46 47.77
N ARG A 271 -6.16 -7.83 46.93
CA ARG A 271 -4.76 -7.46 47.12
C ARG A 271 -4.49 -6.11 46.47
N VAL A 272 -4.13 -5.11 47.27
CA VAL A 272 -3.88 -3.72 46.85
C VAL A 272 -2.53 -3.29 47.40
N ASP A 273 -1.59 -2.89 46.55
CA ASP A 273 -0.30 -2.30 46.95
C ASP A 273 0.51 -3.07 48.02
N LYS A 274 0.40 -4.42 48.01
CA LYS A 274 0.99 -5.35 49.02
C LYS A 274 0.27 -5.36 50.37
N GLU A 275 -1.02 -5.06 50.37
CA GLU A 275 -1.93 -5.31 51.49
C GLU A 275 -3.04 -6.23 51.01
N ASP A 276 -3.46 -7.16 51.88
CA ASP A 276 -4.68 -7.94 51.68
C ASP A 276 -5.83 -7.23 52.39
N VAL A 277 -6.77 -6.69 51.61
CA VAL A 277 -7.94 -5.93 52.08
C VAL A 277 -9.18 -6.83 52.06
N PHE A 278 -9.73 -7.05 53.25
CA PHE A 278 -10.93 -7.85 53.50
C PHE A 278 -12.14 -6.93 53.68
N ASP A 279 -13.20 -7.16 52.92
CA ASP A 279 -14.48 -6.45 53.04
C ASP A 279 -15.44 -7.25 53.94
N CYS A 280 -15.72 -6.75 55.14
CA CYS A 280 -16.34 -7.53 56.21
C CYS A 280 -17.68 -6.94 56.66
N ILE A 281 -18.66 -7.81 56.90
CA ILE A 281 -19.95 -7.44 57.48
C ILE A 281 -20.16 -8.24 58.76
N GLN A 282 -20.35 -7.53 59.88
CA GLN A 282 -20.76 -8.12 61.14
C GLN A 282 -22.19 -7.70 61.46
N THR A 283 -23.09 -8.67 61.66
CA THR A 283 -24.46 -8.39 62.09
C THR A 283 -24.63 -8.71 63.58
N GLY A 284 -25.36 -7.86 64.29
CA GLY A 284 -25.75 -8.07 65.68
C GLY A 284 -27.19 -7.61 65.94
N ARG A 285 -27.55 -7.47 67.22
CA ARG A 285 -28.89 -7.03 67.65
C ARG A 285 -29.10 -5.54 67.43
N ASN A 286 -28.04 -4.75 67.59
CA ASN A 286 -28.07 -3.30 67.49
C ASN A 286 -27.88 -2.79 66.05
N GLY A 287 -27.66 -3.69 65.08
CA GLY A 287 -27.47 -3.34 63.68
C GLY A 287 -26.39 -4.17 62.99
N THR A 288 -26.01 -3.71 61.79
CA THR A 288 -24.98 -4.35 60.96
C THR A 288 -23.84 -3.38 60.71
N LEU A 289 -22.64 -3.75 61.13
CA LEU A 289 -21.41 -2.98 60.92
C LEU A 289 -20.69 -3.49 59.67
N HIS A 290 -20.57 -2.63 58.67
CA HIS A 290 -19.73 -2.86 57.48
C HIS A 290 -18.38 -2.18 57.69
N PHE A 291 -17.29 -2.91 57.49
CA PHE A 291 -15.94 -2.39 57.63
C PHE A 291 -14.96 -3.13 56.74
N LYS A 292 -13.78 -2.54 56.53
CA LYS A 292 -12.65 -3.18 55.87
C LYS A 292 -11.51 -3.40 56.85
N LEU A 293 -10.84 -4.54 56.74
CA LEU A 293 -9.59 -4.82 57.42
C LEU A 293 -8.50 -5.00 56.37
N ALA A 294 -7.46 -4.18 56.40
CA ALA A 294 -6.27 -4.37 55.58
C ALA A 294 -5.16 -4.98 56.43
N LEU A 295 -4.49 -6.01 55.90
CA LEU A 295 -3.29 -6.60 56.48
C LEU A 295 -2.12 -6.35 55.55
N GLU A 296 -1.02 -5.83 56.09
CA GLU A 296 0.24 -5.71 55.37
C GLU A 296 0.79 -7.11 55.02
N ASP A 297 1.41 -7.24 53.84
CA ASP A 297 1.99 -8.51 53.39
C ASP A 297 3.13 -8.96 54.32
N LEU A 298 3.15 -10.25 54.67
CA LEU A 298 4.13 -10.85 55.58
C LEU A 298 5.57 -10.73 55.07
N GLU A 299 5.77 -10.51 53.77
CA GLU A 299 7.10 -10.25 53.19
C GLU A 299 7.65 -8.85 53.51
N ALA A 300 6.80 -7.92 53.95
CA ALA A 300 7.19 -6.56 54.33
C ALA A 300 7.48 -6.43 55.84
N ALA A 301 7.03 -7.38 56.66
CA ALA A 301 7.24 -7.39 58.11
C ALA A 301 8.37 -8.35 58.50
N ASP A 302 9.27 -7.90 59.38
CA ASP A 302 10.40 -8.71 59.86
C ASP A 302 9.94 -9.89 60.78
N SER A 303 8.71 -9.83 61.29
CA SER A 303 8.12 -10.85 62.18
C SER A 303 6.59 -10.90 62.07
N TYR A 304 6.00 -12.08 62.31
CA TYR A 304 4.56 -12.31 62.37
C TYR A 304 3.82 -11.43 63.38
N GLU A 305 4.51 -11.04 64.46
CA GLU A 305 3.95 -10.20 65.53
C GLU A 305 3.95 -8.70 65.21
N ASP A 306 4.74 -8.28 64.22
CA ASP A 306 4.87 -6.87 63.81
C ASP A 306 3.80 -6.46 62.78
N VAL A 307 3.07 -7.44 62.23
CA VAL A 307 1.99 -7.19 61.27
C VAL A 307 0.86 -6.41 61.94
N GLN A 308 0.44 -5.32 61.30
CA GLN A 308 -0.67 -4.49 61.76
C GLN A 308 -1.92 -4.71 60.91
N PHE A 309 -3.07 -4.57 61.54
CA PHE A 309 -4.35 -4.41 60.87
C PHE A 309 -4.68 -2.92 60.77
N ALA A 310 -5.15 -2.50 59.61
CA ALA A 310 -5.84 -1.22 59.45
C ALA A 310 -7.35 -1.46 59.32
N TYR A 311 -8.11 -0.98 60.30
CA TYR A 311 -9.56 -1.00 60.31
C TYR A 311 -10.10 0.27 59.69
N ARG A 312 -11.04 0.12 58.76
CA ARG A 312 -11.75 1.24 58.11
C ARG A 312 -13.26 1.00 58.13
N PRO A 313 -14.04 1.71 58.97
CA PRO A 313 -15.48 1.56 58.98
C PRO A 313 -16.09 2.04 57.65
N GLN A 314 -17.20 1.44 57.24
CA GLN A 314 -17.97 1.82 56.04
C GLN A 314 -19.38 2.24 56.48
N LEU A 315 -19.43 3.17 57.43
CA LEU A 315 -20.64 3.72 58.03
C LEU A 315 -21.17 4.88 57.18
N ASP A 316 -22.48 4.87 56.95
CA ASP A 316 -23.20 5.96 56.29
C ASP A 316 -24.12 6.62 57.31
N GLU A 317 -23.93 7.91 57.59
CA GLU A 317 -24.68 8.67 58.60
C GLU A 317 -26.21 8.63 58.36
N SER A 318 -26.65 8.48 57.12
CA SER A 318 -28.08 8.40 56.78
C SER A 318 -28.71 7.03 57.05
N ARG A 319 -27.91 5.96 56.97
CA ARG A 319 -28.37 4.57 57.13
C ARG A 319 -28.08 4.03 58.51
N ASP A 320 -26.94 4.40 59.06
CA ASP A 320 -26.33 3.80 60.25
C ASP A 320 -26.36 4.74 61.45
N GLY A 321 -27.10 5.87 61.41
CA GLY A 321 -27.15 6.88 62.49
C GLY A 321 -27.44 6.29 63.87
N ASP A 322 -28.50 5.48 63.99
CA ASP A 322 -28.87 4.82 65.25
C ASP A 322 -27.76 3.89 65.78
N LEU A 323 -27.00 3.27 64.88
CA LEU A 323 -25.87 2.41 65.24
C LEU A 323 -24.64 3.25 65.64
N ILE A 324 -24.38 4.35 64.94
CA ILE A 324 -23.28 5.27 65.23
C ILE A 324 -23.40 5.84 66.65
N ASP A 325 -24.61 6.21 67.08
CA ASP A 325 -24.87 6.76 68.42
C ASP A 325 -24.55 5.80 69.56
N VAL A 326 -24.61 4.49 69.27
CA VAL A 326 -24.39 3.40 70.23
C VAL A 326 -22.95 2.89 70.19
N LEU A 327 -22.29 2.99 69.04
CA LEU A 327 -20.96 2.44 68.85
C LEU A 327 -19.91 3.28 69.60
N PRO A 328 -18.93 2.64 70.24
CA PRO A 328 -17.77 3.35 70.77
C PRO A 328 -17.01 4.09 69.66
N ASP A 329 -16.46 5.27 69.97
CA ASP A 329 -15.74 6.15 69.03
C ASP A 329 -14.67 5.43 68.20
N TYR A 330 -13.97 4.46 68.80
CA TYR A 330 -12.91 3.71 68.10
C TYR A 330 -13.44 2.74 67.01
N LEU A 331 -14.75 2.51 66.92
CA LEU A 331 -15.40 1.75 65.84
C LEU A 331 -16.03 2.64 64.78
N THR A 332 -16.13 3.95 65.03
CA THR A 332 -16.60 4.94 64.05
C THR A 332 -15.44 5.60 63.30
N GLU A 333 -14.22 5.53 63.84
CA GLU A 333 -13.00 6.04 63.23
C GLU A 333 -12.10 4.96 62.59
N GLU A 334 -11.21 5.38 61.68
CA GLU A 334 -10.15 4.51 61.17
C GLU A 334 -9.07 4.30 62.25
N ILE A 335 -8.75 3.04 62.54
CA ILE A 335 -7.75 2.69 63.56
C ILE A 335 -6.76 1.67 63.02
N THR A 336 -5.54 1.69 63.55
CA THR A 336 -4.54 0.64 63.32
C THR A 336 -4.21 -0.05 64.64
N PHE A 337 -4.04 -1.37 64.58
CA PHE A 337 -3.69 -2.15 65.76
C PHE A 337 -2.88 -3.40 65.40
N PRO A 338 -2.03 -3.90 66.30
CA PRO A 338 -1.17 -5.05 66.00
C PRO A 338 -1.97 -6.36 65.95
N ARG A 339 -1.48 -7.32 65.16
CA ARG A 339 -2.15 -8.60 64.89
C ARG A 339 -2.57 -9.38 66.14
N HIS A 340 -1.74 -9.39 67.18
CA HIS A 340 -2.05 -10.08 68.44
C HIS A 340 -3.28 -9.50 69.19
N GLN A 341 -3.73 -8.28 68.84
CA GLN A 341 -4.93 -7.66 69.40
C GLN A 341 -6.20 -7.93 68.58
N ALA A 342 -6.11 -8.57 67.41
CA ALA A 342 -7.26 -8.81 66.53
C ALA A 342 -8.41 -9.53 67.25
N SER A 343 -8.11 -10.53 68.08
CA SER A 343 -9.14 -11.23 68.86
C SER A 343 -9.84 -10.31 69.88
N LYS A 344 -9.11 -9.37 70.49
CA LYS A 344 -9.67 -8.40 71.44
C LYS A 344 -10.53 -7.36 70.72
N PHE A 345 -10.06 -6.88 69.57
CA PHE A 345 -10.82 -6.01 68.68
C PHE A 345 -12.15 -6.68 68.30
N TYR A 346 -12.09 -7.91 67.79
CA TYR A 346 -13.27 -8.67 67.38
C TYR A 346 -14.27 -8.88 68.52
N ALA A 347 -13.79 -9.23 69.72
CA ALA A 347 -14.64 -9.36 70.90
C ALA A 347 -15.36 -8.05 71.27
N ARG A 348 -14.70 -6.89 71.12
CA ARG A 348 -15.30 -5.57 71.35
C ARG A 348 -16.34 -5.22 70.30
N VAL A 349 -16.11 -5.57 69.03
CA VAL A 349 -17.08 -5.38 67.95
C VAL A 349 -18.36 -6.17 68.25
N ILE A 350 -18.24 -7.47 68.55
CA ILE A 350 -19.40 -8.29 68.91
C ILE A 350 -20.12 -7.72 70.13
N LYS A 351 -19.38 -7.36 71.19
CA LYS A 351 -19.96 -6.80 72.41
C LYS A 351 -20.80 -5.56 72.09
N SER A 352 -20.25 -4.61 71.34
CA SER A 352 -20.94 -3.37 70.98
C SER A 352 -22.20 -3.60 70.14
N LEU A 353 -22.19 -4.65 69.30
CA LEU A 353 -23.34 -5.00 68.44
C LEU A 353 -24.38 -5.90 69.11
N MET A 354 -24.07 -6.52 70.26
CA MET A 354 -24.95 -7.48 70.94
C MET A 354 -25.43 -7.06 72.34
N GLU A 355 -24.71 -6.17 73.02
CA GLU A 355 -25.06 -5.67 74.34
C GLU A 355 -26.29 -4.76 74.25
N ARG A 356 -27.25 -4.91 75.16
CA ARG A 356 -28.46 -4.09 75.14
C ARG A 356 -28.10 -2.66 75.51
N VAL A 357 -28.47 -1.75 74.63
CA VAL A 357 -28.54 -0.32 74.94
C VAL A 357 -29.89 -0.14 75.62
N ASP A 358 -29.88 -0.06 76.94
CA ASP A 358 -31.08 0.25 77.74
C ASP A 358 -31.36 1.76 77.75
#